data_AF-A0A5J6MML0-F1
#
_entry.id   AF-A0A5J6MML0-F1
#
_cell.length_a   1.000
_cell.length_b   1.000
_cell.length_c   1.000
_cell.angle_alpha   90.00
_cell.angle_beta   90.00
_cell.angle_gamma   90.00
#
_symmetry.space_group_name_H-M   'P 1'
#
loop_
_entity.id
_entity.type
_entity.pdbx_description
1 polymer ?
#
loop_
_entity_poly.entity_id
_entity_poly.type
_entity_poly.pdbx_seq_one_letter_code
_entity_poly.pdbx_strand_id
1 'polypeptide(L)'
;MNEPVPANEAVRAIKELIKEWDRYHMALGRFIEMFALVELSMQLTLWHYAKVPPRTARAIFSGVKTEAAMGHINRLVEPPRANKAIRDDLEYVFKQLAAINKLRNDLVHFVSHTTREGARVISNSIMARSRRQIRRAVISPETFIALEHDLMKIQSHLLVRHFGRRLVRQNERPRYQRDIDAAWRYIPPPQAPHPKRKRRGKTQGRRSQRASSPT
;
A
#
# COMPACT_ATOMS: atom_id res chain seq x y z
N MET A 1 2.26 15.71 -45.40
CA MET A 1 2.96 14.42 -45.53
C MET A 1 4.07 14.42 -44.49
N ASN A 2 4.10 13.47 -43.56
CA ASN A 2 5.19 13.38 -42.60
C ASN A 2 6.38 12.70 -43.31
N GLU A 3 7.56 13.30 -43.23
CA GLU A 3 8.78 12.69 -43.76
C GLU A 3 9.04 11.33 -43.09
N PRO A 4 9.58 10.34 -43.83
CA PRO A 4 9.90 9.03 -43.26
C PRO A 4 10.98 9.18 -42.17
N VAL A 5 10.72 8.60 -41.00
CA VAL A 5 11.68 8.55 -39.90
C VAL A 5 12.94 7.80 -40.37
N PRO A 6 14.16 8.35 -40.20
CA PRO A 6 15.39 7.67 -40.56
C PRO A 6 15.49 6.29 -39.89
N ALA A 7 15.96 5.28 -40.62
CA ALA A 7 16.05 3.90 -40.12
C ALA A 7 16.79 3.78 -38.78
N ASN A 8 17.85 4.58 -38.57
CA ASN A 8 18.62 4.61 -37.33
C ASN A 8 17.80 5.09 -36.12
N GLU A 9 16.90 6.06 -36.34
CA GLU A 9 16.03 6.59 -35.29
C GLU A 9 14.95 5.56 -34.93
N ALA A 10 14.37 4.89 -35.91
CA ALA A 10 13.41 3.80 -35.70
C ALA A 10 14.02 2.64 -34.89
N VAL A 11 15.23 2.20 -35.23
CA VAL A 11 15.95 1.15 -34.49
C VAL A 11 16.22 1.56 -33.04
N ARG A 12 16.62 2.82 -32.81
CA ARG A 12 16.84 3.35 -31.46
C ARG A 12 15.54 3.36 -30.65
N ALA A 13 14.44 3.81 -31.24
CA ALA A 13 13.14 3.84 -30.59
C ALA A 13 12.67 2.44 -30.18
N ILE A 14 12.83 1.44 -31.06
CA ILE A 14 12.49 0.03 -30.76
C ILE A 14 13.32 -0.49 -29.59
N LYS A 15 14.63 -0.20 -29.55
CA LYS A 15 15.51 -0.62 -28.45
C LYS A 15 15.08 -0.04 -27.10
N GLU A 16 14.69 1.23 -27.06
CA GLU A 16 14.19 1.85 -25.82
C GLU A 16 12.83 1.27 -25.40
N LEU A 17 11.95 0.96 -26.34
CA LEU A 17 10.68 0.28 -26.05
C LEU A 17 10.88 -1.11 -25.43
N ILE A 18 11.84 -1.90 -25.95
CA ILE A 18 12.17 -3.22 -25.40
C ILE A 18 12.71 -3.08 -23.97
N LYS A 19 13.63 -2.14 -23.73
CA LYS A 19 14.18 -1.91 -22.37
C LYS A 19 13.10 -1.54 -21.37
N GLU A 20 12.17 -0.65 -21.76
CA GLU A 20 11.08 -0.25 -20.88
C GLU A 20 10.11 -1.41 -20.62
N TRP A 21 9.86 -2.24 -21.64
CA TRP A 21 9.06 -3.46 -21.49
C TRP A 21 9.70 -4.44 -20.50
N ASP A 22 11.01 -4.69 -20.60
CA ASP A 22 11.75 -5.57 -19.71
C ASP A 22 11.74 -5.02 -18.27
N ARG A 23 11.98 -3.72 -18.12
CA ARG A 23 11.94 -3.04 -16.82
C ARG A 23 10.58 -3.16 -16.15
N TYR A 24 9.51 -2.98 -16.91
CA TYR A 24 8.14 -3.16 -16.42
C TYR A 24 7.87 -4.59 -15.95
N HIS A 25 8.19 -5.60 -16.77
CA HIS A 25 7.88 -7.00 -16.43
C HIS A 25 8.75 -7.52 -15.28
N MET A 26 10.02 -7.09 -15.21
CA MET A 26 10.90 -7.39 -14.09
C MET A 26 10.35 -6.81 -12.78
N ALA A 27 9.93 -5.55 -12.78
CA ALA A 27 9.35 -4.92 -11.59
C ALA A 27 8.02 -5.57 -11.19
N LEU A 28 7.17 -5.91 -12.15
CA LEU A 28 5.93 -6.67 -11.92
C LEU A 28 6.22 -8.04 -11.31
N GLY A 29 7.21 -8.78 -11.82
CA GLY A 29 7.60 -10.10 -11.31
C GLY A 29 8.03 -10.05 -9.83
N ARG A 30 8.90 -9.10 -9.48
CA ARG A 30 9.34 -8.89 -8.09
C ARG A 30 8.19 -8.52 -7.17
N PHE A 31 7.28 -7.65 -7.63
CA PHE A 31 6.07 -7.32 -6.88
C PHE A 31 5.21 -8.56 -6.60
N ILE A 32 4.98 -9.43 -7.59
CA ILE A 32 4.18 -10.65 -7.42
C ILE A 32 4.85 -11.63 -6.46
N GLU A 33 6.17 -11.82 -6.56
CA GLU A 33 6.94 -12.66 -5.65
C GLU A 33 6.85 -12.14 -4.20
N MET A 34 7.10 -10.84 -4.00
CA MET A 34 7.03 -10.23 -2.68
C MET A 34 5.61 -10.29 -2.10
N PHE A 35 4.58 -10.17 -2.94
CA PHE A 35 3.19 -10.33 -2.50
C PHE A 35 2.93 -11.76 -2.00
N ALA A 36 3.39 -12.78 -2.72
CA ALA A 36 3.25 -14.17 -2.30
C ALA A 36 3.96 -14.46 -0.95
N LEU A 37 5.12 -13.83 -0.71
CA LEU A 37 5.82 -13.89 0.57
C LEU A 37 5.01 -13.26 1.72
N VAL A 38 4.34 -12.13 1.46
CA VAL A 38 3.40 -11.52 2.42
C VAL A 38 2.19 -12.41 2.66
N GLU A 39 1.62 -13.04 1.63
CA GLU A 39 0.51 -13.99 1.80
C GLU A 39 0.90 -15.16 2.72
N LEU A 40 2.08 -15.75 2.53
CA LEU A 40 2.60 -16.77 3.42
C LEU A 40 2.76 -16.24 4.86
N SER A 41 3.34 -15.06 5.02
CA SER A 41 3.56 -14.43 6.33
C SER A 41 2.23 -14.11 7.05
N MET A 42 1.20 -13.72 6.29
CA MET A 42 -0.16 -13.51 6.77
C MET A 42 -0.80 -14.80 7.28
N GLN A 43 -0.66 -15.90 6.54
CA GLN A 43 -1.15 -17.22 6.97
C GLN A 43 -0.46 -17.66 8.27
N LEU A 44 0.85 -17.55 8.32
CA LEU A 44 1.62 -17.86 9.52
C LEU A 44 1.15 -16.99 10.71
N THR A 45 0.98 -15.69 10.50
CA THR A 45 0.47 -14.78 11.54
C THR A 45 -0.93 -15.17 12.03
N LEU A 46 -1.83 -15.55 11.10
CA LEU A 46 -3.15 -16.06 11.44
C LEU A 46 -3.05 -17.32 12.33
N TRP A 47 -2.19 -18.28 11.96
CA TRP A 47 -2.01 -19.51 12.73
C TRP A 47 -1.45 -19.23 14.13
N HIS A 48 -0.51 -18.28 14.23
CA HIS A 48 0.05 -17.82 15.50
C HIS A 48 -1.04 -17.30 16.44
N TYR A 49 -1.87 -16.37 15.96
CA TYR A 49 -2.94 -15.79 16.78
C TYR A 49 -4.07 -16.77 17.08
N ALA A 50 -4.33 -17.73 16.19
CA ALA A 50 -5.32 -18.79 16.43
C ALA A 50 -4.86 -19.80 17.50
N LYS A 51 -3.56 -19.86 17.82
CA LYS A 51 -2.96 -20.80 18.78
C LYS A 51 -3.29 -22.27 18.48
N VAL A 52 -3.46 -22.62 17.21
CA VAL A 52 -3.71 -24.00 16.78
C VAL A 52 -2.43 -24.66 16.26
N PRO A 53 -2.25 -25.98 16.43
CA PRO A 53 -1.10 -26.70 15.86
C PRO A 53 -1.03 -26.56 14.33
N PRO A 54 0.16 -26.53 13.70
CA PRO A 54 0.29 -26.29 12.25
C PRO A 54 -0.49 -27.27 11.36
N ARG A 55 -0.62 -28.54 11.76
CA ARG A 55 -1.44 -29.52 11.02
C ARG A 55 -2.91 -29.12 10.99
N THR A 56 -3.46 -28.75 12.15
CA THR A 56 -4.85 -28.27 12.30
C THR A 56 -5.06 -26.94 11.60
N ALA A 57 -4.10 -26.01 11.71
CA ALA A 57 -4.13 -24.73 11.01
C ALA A 57 -4.29 -24.89 9.50
N ARG A 58 -3.48 -25.78 8.89
CA ARG A 58 -3.55 -26.05 7.44
C ARG A 58 -4.91 -26.60 7.03
N ALA A 59 -5.52 -27.46 7.85
CA ALA A 59 -6.84 -28.00 7.56
C ALA A 59 -7.92 -26.90 7.63
N ILE A 60 -7.95 -26.14 8.72
CA ILE A 60 -9.00 -25.13 8.99
C ILE A 60 -8.87 -23.91 8.07
N PHE A 61 -7.66 -23.41 7.86
CA PHE A 61 -7.41 -22.16 7.12
C PHE A 61 -6.98 -22.39 5.67
N SER A 62 -7.14 -23.60 5.14
CA SER A 62 -6.93 -23.85 3.72
C SER A 62 -7.84 -22.95 2.88
N GLY A 63 -7.28 -22.29 1.87
CA GLY A 63 -8.04 -21.41 0.97
C GLY A 63 -8.38 -20.02 1.52
N VAL A 64 -8.06 -19.71 2.77
CA VAL A 64 -8.26 -18.36 3.32
C VAL A 64 -7.40 -17.36 2.53
N LYS A 65 -8.04 -16.37 1.90
CA LYS A 65 -7.34 -15.29 1.18
C LYS A 65 -6.96 -14.14 2.12
N THR A 66 -6.07 -13.27 1.68
CA THR A 66 -5.52 -12.14 2.47
C THR A 66 -6.59 -11.31 3.18
N GLU A 67 -7.67 -10.93 2.50
CA GLU A 67 -8.76 -10.15 3.12
C GLU A 67 -9.46 -10.90 4.26
N ALA A 68 -9.78 -12.18 4.05
CA ALA A 68 -10.35 -13.01 5.09
C ALA A 68 -9.36 -13.21 6.25
N ALA A 69 -8.08 -13.42 5.96
CA ALA A 69 -7.03 -13.56 6.97
C ALA A 69 -6.92 -12.31 7.86
N MET A 70 -6.94 -11.10 7.28
CA MET A 70 -6.97 -9.85 8.03
C MET A 70 -8.18 -9.79 8.98
N GLY A 71 -9.36 -10.14 8.48
CA GLY A 71 -10.60 -10.17 9.29
C GLY A 71 -10.59 -11.22 10.40
N HIS A 72 -9.94 -12.38 10.19
CA HIS A 72 -9.75 -13.38 11.24
C HIS A 72 -8.74 -12.90 12.30
N ILE A 73 -7.59 -12.36 11.88
CA ILE A 73 -6.57 -11.84 12.78
C ILE A 73 -7.15 -10.74 13.67
N ASN A 74 -7.86 -9.76 13.10
CA ASN A 74 -8.49 -8.67 13.85
C ASN A 74 -9.39 -9.20 14.97
N ARG A 75 -10.25 -10.18 14.67
CA ARG A 75 -11.14 -10.83 15.67
C ARG A 75 -10.36 -11.61 16.73
N LEU A 76 -9.25 -12.25 16.37
CA LEU A 76 -8.42 -13.00 17.31
C LEU A 76 -7.67 -12.08 18.29
N VAL A 77 -7.38 -10.83 17.91
CA VAL A 77 -6.69 -9.82 18.73
C VAL A 77 -7.63 -8.82 19.43
N GLU A 78 -8.94 -9.05 19.41
CA GLU A 78 -9.91 -8.23 20.14
C GLU A 78 -9.67 -8.27 21.67
N PRO A 79 -10.05 -7.21 22.41
CA PRO A 79 -9.99 -7.23 23.88
C PRO A 79 -10.72 -8.46 24.46
N PRO A 80 -10.21 -9.08 25.53
CA PRO A 80 -9.01 -8.74 26.30
C PRO A 80 -7.70 -9.40 25.78
N ARG A 81 -7.72 -10.04 24.61
CA ARG A 81 -6.65 -10.95 24.17
C ARG A 81 -5.36 -10.26 23.71
N ALA A 82 -5.44 -9.01 23.26
CA ALA A 82 -4.28 -8.22 22.89
C ALA A 82 -4.35 -6.80 23.44
N ASN A 83 -3.17 -6.22 23.65
CA ASN A 83 -3.05 -4.82 24.03
C ASN A 83 -3.31 -3.90 22.83
N LYS A 84 -3.50 -2.61 23.11
CA LYS A 84 -3.78 -1.59 22.09
C LYS A 84 -2.65 -1.48 21.05
N ALA A 85 -1.38 -1.60 21.48
CA ALA A 85 -0.24 -1.47 20.58
C ALA A 85 -0.22 -2.53 19.45
N ILE A 86 -0.57 -3.79 19.75
CA ILE A 86 -0.67 -4.84 18.73
C ILE A 86 -1.75 -4.52 17.71
N ARG A 87 -2.92 -4.06 18.18
CA ARG A 87 -4.04 -3.74 17.30
C ARG A 87 -3.73 -2.54 16.41
N ASP A 88 -3.17 -1.49 16.98
CA ASP A 88 -2.79 -0.27 16.25
C ASP A 88 -1.75 -0.61 15.15
N ASP A 89 -0.79 -1.51 15.42
CA ASP A 89 0.19 -1.95 14.43
C ASP A 89 -0.45 -2.77 13.30
N LEU A 90 -1.34 -3.72 13.63
CA LEU A 90 -2.07 -4.51 12.64
C LEU A 90 -2.96 -3.64 11.76
N GLU A 91 -3.69 -2.70 12.35
CA GLU A 91 -4.52 -1.75 11.60
C GLU A 91 -3.67 -0.91 10.63
N TYR A 92 -2.51 -0.42 11.12
CA TYR A 92 -1.56 0.35 10.32
C TYR A 92 -1.07 -0.43 9.09
N VAL A 93 -0.66 -1.70 9.24
CA VAL A 93 -0.18 -2.49 8.09
C VAL A 93 -1.31 -3.04 7.23
N PHE A 94 -2.45 -3.43 7.80
CA PHE A 94 -3.59 -3.96 7.05
C PHE A 94 -4.25 -2.91 6.17
N LYS A 95 -4.27 -1.64 6.60
CA LYS A 95 -4.73 -0.54 5.74
C LYS A 95 -3.90 -0.45 4.45
N GLN A 96 -2.57 -0.55 4.56
CA GLN A 96 -1.69 -0.52 3.40
C GLN A 96 -1.86 -1.79 2.55
N LEU A 97 -1.86 -2.96 3.18
CA LEU A 97 -2.03 -4.24 2.49
C LEU A 97 -3.36 -4.32 1.72
N ALA A 98 -4.46 -3.80 2.26
CA ALA A 98 -5.75 -3.74 1.58
C ALA A 98 -5.68 -2.92 0.28
N ALA A 99 -4.98 -1.79 0.30
CA ALA A 99 -4.81 -0.96 -0.89
C ALA A 99 -3.94 -1.63 -1.96
N ILE A 100 -2.87 -2.31 -1.53
CA ILE A 100 -2.00 -3.10 -2.41
C ILE A 100 -2.76 -4.29 -3.00
N ASN A 101 -3.52 -5.03 -2.17
CA ASN A 101 -4.34 -6.17 -2.60
C ASN A 101 -5.38 -5.77 -3.64
N LYS A 102 -6.00 -4.59 -3.47
CA LYS A 102 -6.94 -4.05 -4.46
C LYS A 102 -6.26 -3.83 -5.82
N LEU A 103 -5.08 -3.21 -5.85
CA LEU A 103 -4.33 -3.02 -7.09
C LEU A 103 -3.90 -4.36 -7.70
N ARG A 104 -3.43 -5.32 -6.88
CA ARG A 104 -3.10 -6.69 -7.32
C ARG A 104 -4.29 -7.37 -7.99
N ASN A 105 -5.48 -7.24 -7.41
CA ASN A 105 -6.70 -7.79 -8.01
C ASN A 105 -7.03 -7.09 -9.34
N ASP A 106 -6.94 -5.76 -9.38
CA ASP A 106 -7.16 -5.01 -10.62
C ASP A 106 -6.13 -5.43 -11.71
N LEU A 107 -4.85 -5.65 -11.36
CA LEU A 107 -3.80 -6.13 -12.28
C LEU A 107 -4.10 -7.52 -12.88
N VAL A 108 -4.60 -8.44 -12.07
CA VAL A 108 -4.86 -9.82 -12.50
C VAL A 108 -6.16 -9.94 -13.28
N HIS A 109 -7.15 -9.08 -12.99
CA HIS A 109 -8.45 -9.15 -13.62
C HIS A 109 -8.62 -8.20 -14.81
N PHE A 110 -7.79 -7.17 -14.94
CA PHE A 110 -7.91 -6.18 -16.02
C PHE A 110 -6.59 -6.02 -16.76
N VAL A 111 -6.67 -6.17 -18.09
CA VAL A 111 -5.50 -6.01 -18.98
C VAL A 111 -5.02 -4.56 -18.94
N SER A 112 -3.73 -4.37 -18.69
CA SER A 112 -3.08 -3.07 -18.84
C SER A 112 -2.93 -2.71 -20.32
N HIS A 113 -3.22 -1.48 -20.69
CA HIS A 113 -3.00 -0.96 -22.05
C HIS A 113 -2.20 0.34 -22.00
N THR A 114 -1.49 0.64 -23.09
CA THR A 114 -0.76 1.89 -23.25
C THR A 114 -1.69 2.97 -23.81
N THR A 115 -1.72 4.17 -23.20
CA THR A 115 -2.49 5.31 -23.70
C THR A 115 -1.77 5.99 -24.87
N ARG A 116 -2.43 6.98 -25.51
CA ARG A 116 -1.81 7.77 -26.58
C ARG A 116 -0.59 8.55 -26.11
N GLU A 117 -0.57 8.93 -24.83
CA GLU A 117 0.52 9.63 -24.14
C GLU A 117 1.63 8.68 -23.67
N GLY A 118 1.54 7.37 -23.98
CA GLY A 118 2.55 6.38 -23.63
C GLY A 118 2.44 5.82 -22.21
N ALA A 119 1.49 6.28 -21.40
CA ALA A 119 1.31 5.79 -20.04
C ALA A 119 0.63 4.41 -20.04
N ARG A 120 1.08 3.49 -19.20
CA ARG A 120 0.40 2.20 -19.02
C ARG A 120 -0.68 2.32 -17.95
N VAL A 121 -1.90 1.92 -18.31
CA VAL A 121 -3.10 2.09 -17.48
C VAL A 121 -3.82 0.76 -17.32
N ILE A 122 -4.21 0.45 -16.08
CA ILE A 122 -5.19 -0.59 -15.78
C ILE A 122 -6.56 0.06 -15.68
N SER A 123 -7.57 -0.54 -16.29
CA SER A 123 -8.96 -0.09 -16.12
C SER A 123 -9.94 -1.24 -16.15
N ASN A 124 -10.95 -1.16 -15.27
CA ASN A 124 -12.10 -2.07 -15.27
C ASN A 124 -13.20 -1.64 -16.26
N SER A 125 -12.92 -0.72 -17.20
CA SER A 125 -13.96 -0.09 -18.02
C SER A 125 -14.79 -1.08 -18.84
N ILE A 126 -14.22 -2.22 -19.23
CA ILE A 126 -14.93 -3.28 -19.97
C ILE A 126 -15.97 -3.98 -19.08
N MET A 127 -15.70 -4.10 -17.78
CA MET A 127 -16.53 -4.84 -16.82
C MET A 127 -17.43 -3.92 -15.98
N ALA A 128 -17.24 -2.61 -16.04
CA ALA A 128 -17.96 -1.65 -15.22
C ALA A 128 -19.41 -1.46 -15.72
N ARG A 129 -20.40 -1.58 -14.82
CA ARG A 129 -21.83 -1.42 -15.15
C ARG A 129 -22.23 0.03 -15.44
N SER A 130 -21.43 0.99 -14.99
CA SER A 130 -21.68 2.42 -15.19
C SER A 130 -20.38 3.22 -15.21
N ARG A 131 -20.40 4.40 -15.83
CA ARG A 131 -19.23 5.31 -15.88
C ARG A 131 -18.72 5.71 -14.49
N ARG A 132 -19.62 5.83 -13.49
CA ARG A 132 -19.27 6.15 -12.10
C ARG A 132 -18.46 5.06 -11.40
N GLN A 133 -18.49 3.82 -11.91
CA GLN A 133 -17.77 2.67 -11.37
C GLN A 133 -16.46 2.37 -12.13
N ILE A 134 -16.15 3.15 -13.16
CA ILE A 134 -14.88 3.02 -13.88
C ILE A 134 -13.75 3.48 -12.96
N ARG A 135 -12.82 2.56 -12.73
CA ARG A 135 -11.55 2.79 -12.04
C ARG A 135 -10.44 2.78 -13.07
N ARG A 136 -9.46 3.65 -12.86
CA ARG A 136 -8.23 3.71 -13.64
C ARG A 136 -7.07 3.88 -12.69
N ALA A 137 -6.01 3.14 -12.93
CA ALA A 137 -4.74 3.29 -12.24
C ALA A 137 -3.62 3.37 -13.28
N VAL A 138 -2.83 4.44 -13.22
CA VAL A 138 -1.58 4.52 -13.98
C VAL A 138 -0.54 3.67 -13.26
N ILE A 139 0.12 2.79 -14.00
CA ILE A 139 1.15 1.90 -13.46
C ILE A 139 2.44 2.09 -14.23
N SER A 140 3.54 2.13 -13.50
CA SER A 140 4.90 2.20 -14.04
C SER A 140 5.81 1.26 -13.27
N PRO A 141 7.05 1.01 -13.75
CA PRO A 141 8.04 0.27 -12.97
C PRO A 141 8.24 0.84 -11.54
N GLU A 142 8.20 2.18 -11.40
CA GLU A 142 8.33 2.86 -10.11
C GLU A 142 7.16 2.55 -9.17
N THR A 143 5.94 2.43 -9.70
CA THR A 143 4.78 1.98 -8.92
C THR A 143 5.04 0.60 -8.31
N PHE A 144 5.55 -0.35 -9.10
CA PHE A 144 5.86 -1.70 -8.60
C PHE A 144 6.99 -1.72 -7.57
N ILE A 145 8.04 -0.92 -7.78
CA ILE A 145 9.14 -0.78 -6.82
C ILE A 145 8.61 -0.21 -5.49
N ALA A 146 7.72 0.79 -5.53
CA ALA A 146 7.09 1.33 -4.32
C ALA A 146 6.24 0.28 -3.59
N LEU A 147 5.46 -0.52 -4.32
CA LEU A 147 4.66 -1.61 -3.77
C LEU A 147 5.52 -2.71 -3.15
N GLU A 148 6.61 -3.11 -3.82
CA GLU A 148 7.58 -4.10 -3.33
C GLU A 148 8.16 -3.66 -1.97
N HIS A 149 8.63 -2.41 -1.88
CA HIS A 149 9.15 -1.86 -0.63
C HIS A 149 8.10 -1.83 0.49
N ASP A 150 6.87 -1.43 0.19
CA ASP A 150 5.79 -1.44 1.19
C ASP A 150 5.44 -2.87 1.62
N LEU A 151 5.47 -3.86 0.72
CA LEU A 151 5.28 -5.27 1.06
C LEU A 151 6.42 -5.82 1.92
N MET A 152 7.68 -5.45 1.66
CA MET A 152 8.81 -5.80 2.52
C MET A 152 8.64 -5.24 3.94
N LYS A 153 8.17 -3.99 4.05
CA LYS A 153 7.84 -3.39 5.35
C LYS A 153 6.71 -4.15 6.04
N ILE A 154 5.60 -4.44 5.34
CA ILE A 154 4.49 -5.25 5.88
C ILE A 154 5.00 -6.61 6.37
N GLN A 155 5.80 -7.31 5.57
CA GLN A 155 6.40 -8.59 5.95
C GLN A 155 7.24 -8.46 7.23
N SER A 156 8.05 -7.41 7.34
CA SER A 156 8.89 -7.14 8.50
C SER A 156 8.08 -6.94 9.78
N HIS A 157 6.96 -6.19 9.71
CA HIS A 157 6.02 -6.09 10.82
C HIS A 157 5.46 -7.46 11.22
N LEU A 158 4.95 -8.23 10.25
CA LEU A 158 4.37 -9.56 10.52
C LEU A 158 5.39 -10.50 11.17
N LEU A 159 6.62 -10.57 10.65
CA LEU A 159 7.66 -11.46 11.17
C LEU A 159 8.19 -11.03 12.55
N VAL A 160 8.50 -9.75 12.74
CA VAL A 160 9.16 -9.26 13.96
C VAL A 160 8.18 -9.00 15.09
N ARG A 161 7.03 -8.39 14.78
CA ARG A 161 6.07 -7.91 15.80
C ARG A 161 4.94 -8.91 16.07
N HIS A 162 4.55 -9.73 15.10
CA HIS A 162 3.34 -10.57 15.21
C HIS A 162 3.58 -12.07 15.23
N PHE A 163 4.61 -12.58 14.55
CA PHE A 163 4.95 -14.00 14.58
C PHE A 163 5.96 -14.36 15.69
N GLY A 164 6.54 -13.35 16.33
CA GLY A 164 7.38 -13.46 17.51
C GLY A 164 8.84 -13.86 17.22
N ARG A 165 9.63 -13.97 18.30
CA ARG A 165 11.11 -14.12 18.23
C ARG A 165 11.64 -15.40 17.57
N ARG A 166 10.76 -16.31 17.13
CA ARG A 166 11.15 -17.67 16.69
C ARG A 166 11.67 -17.74 15.26
N LEU A 167 11.27 -16.83 14.37
CA LEU A 167 11.72 -16.87 12.96
C LEU A 167 12.90 -15.96 12.66
N VAL A 168 13.00 -14.83 13.35
CA VAL A 168 14.01 -13.81 13.05
C VAL A 168 15.19 -13.95 14.00
N ARG A 169 16.37 -14.26 13.45
CA ARG A 169 17.62 -14.31 14.23
C ARG A 169 17.93 -12.93 14.79
N GLN A 170 18.53 -12.87 15.99
CA GLN A 170 18.77 -11.58 16.66
C GLN A 170 19.62 -10.62 15.82
N ASN A 171 20.62 -11.13 15.11
CA ASN A 171 21.50 -10.36 14.23
C ASN A 171 20.79 -9.83 12.97
N GLU A 172 19.62 -10.36 12.60
CA GLU A 172 18.84 -9.88 11.45
C GLU A 172 17.87 -8.77 11.82
N ARG A 173 17.54 -8.60 13.11
CA ARG A 173 16.57 -7.59 13.57
C ARG A 173 16.87 -6.16 13.11
N PRO A 174 18.13 -5.67 13.10
CA PRO A 174 18.42 -4.33 12.62
C PRO A 174 18.05 -4.11 11.15
N ARG A 175 18.03 -5.17 10.33
CA ARG A 175 17.56 -5.09 8.94
C ARG A 175 16.05 -4.86 8.90
N TYR A 176 15.28 -5.75 9.54
CA TYR A 176 13.81 -5.63 9.58
C TYR A 176 13.35 -4.33 10.24
N GLN A 177 14.07 -3.85 11.26
CA GLN A 177 13.75 -2.59 11.92
C GLN A 177 13.89 -1.40 10.97
N ARG A 178 14.91 -1.38 10.09
CA ARG A 178 15.03 -0.36 9.04
C ARG A 178 13.83 -0.36 8.09
N ASP A 179 13.35 -1.55 7.70
CA ASP A 179 12.17 -1.67 6.83
C ASP A 179 10.91 -1.19 7.56
N ILE A 180 10.74 -1.55 8.83
CA ILE A 180 9.63 -1.10 9.70
C ILE A 180 9.62 0.42 9.84
N ASP A 181 10.77 1.06 9.99
CA ASP A 181 10.86 2.50 10.24
C ASP A 181 10.78 3.34 8.94
N ALA A 182 10.91 2.71 7.77
CA ALA A 182 10.82 3.40 6.49
C ALA A 182 9.43 4.00 6.23
N ALA A 183 9.35 5.13 5.54
CA ALA A 183 8.07 5.71 5.12
C ALA A 183 7.38 4.84 4.04
N TRP A 184 6.05 4.78 4.06
CA TRP A 184 5.28 4.17 2.97
C TRP A 184 5.54 4.90 1.65
N ARG A 185 5.76 4.14 0.57
CA ARG A 185 6.08 4.66 -0.75
C ARG A 185 4.89 4.66 -1.70
N TYR A 186 4.00 3.66 -1.63
CA TYR A 186 2.87 3.56 -2.56
C TYR A 186 1.72 4.51 -2.16
N ILE A 187 1.29 4.44 -0.91
CA ILE A 187 0.31 5.36 -0.33
C ILE A 187 0.91 5.93 0.94
N PRO A 188 1.56 7.10 0.85
CA PRO A 188 2.00 7.82 2.03
C PRO A 188 0.81 8.11 2.95
N PRO A 189 1.00 8.10 4.29
CA PRO A 189 -0.05 8.56 5.18
C PRO A 189 -0.43 10.00 4.82
N PRO A 190 -1.70 10.41 4.98
CA PRO A 190 -2.09 11.79 4.76
C PRO A 190 -1.15 12.69 5.55
N GLN A 191 -0.48 13.62 4.87
CA GLN A 191 0.33 14.61 5.57
C GLN A 191 -0.59 15.29 6.58
N ALA A 192 -0.19 15.30 7.85
CA ALA A 192 -0.96 15.97 8.89
C ALA A 192 -1.29 17.38 8.38
N PRO A 193 -2.57 17.82 8.44
CA PRO A 193 -2.95 19.11 7.88
C PRO A 193 -2.03 20.16 8.47
N HIS A 194 -1.34 20.90 7.60
CA HIS A 194 -0.43 21.96 8.04
C HIS A 194 -1.13 22.77 9.12
N PRO A 195 -0.53 22.94 10.32
CA PRO A 195 -1.20 23.58 11.43
C PRO A 195 -1.75 24.91 10.92
N LYS A 196 -3.08 25.04 10.90
CA LYS A 196 -3.76 26.23 10.38
C LYS A 196 -3.12 27.41 11.10
N ARG A 197 -2.29 28.17 10.38
CA ARG A 197 -1.58 29.33 10.91
C ARG A 197 -2.65 30.18 11.58
N LYS A 198 -2.67 30.21 12.92
CA LYS A 198 -3.68 30.95 13.69
C LYS A 198 -3.70 32.34 13.07
N ARG A 199 -4.79 32.67 12.35
CA ARG A 199 -4.99 34.02 11.82
C ARG A 199 -4.90 34.92 13.05
N ARG A 200 -3.77 35.63 13.18
CA ARG A 200 -3.54 36.62 14.23
C ARG A 200 -4.78 37.51 14.19
N GLY A 201 -5.62 37.40 15.23
CA GLY A 201 -6.85 38.16 15.33
C GLY A 201 -6.48 39.63 15.17
N LYS A 202 -7.13 40.32 14.23
CA LYS A 202 -7.12 41.78 14.19
C LYS A 202 -7.65 42.22 15.55
N THR A 203 -6.79 42.84 16.34
CA THR A 203 -7.14 43.55 17.57
C THR A 203 -8.36 44.41 17.28
N GLN A 204 -9.52 44.02 17.80
CA GLN A 204 -10.72 44.84 17.75
C GLN A 204 -10.41 46.11 18.54
N GLY A 205 -10.40 47.24 17.82
CA GLY A 205 -10.25 48.55 18.41
C GLY A 205 -11.30 48.76 19.49
N ARG A 206 -10.82 49.08 20.70
CA ARG A 206 -11.61 49.62 21.80
C ARG A 206 -12.45 50.79 21.28
N ARG A 207 -13.75 50.57 21.13
CA ARG A 207 -14.73 51.62 20.88
C ARG A 207 -14.91 52.38 22.20
N SER A 208 -14.34 53.58 22.23
CA SER A 208 -14.47 54.55 23.32
C SER A 208 -15.95 54.79 23.65
N GLN A 209 -16.35 54.48 24.88
CA GLN A 209 -17.65 54.88 25.42
C GLN A 209 -17.59 56.37 25.75
N ARG A 210 -18.38 57.16 25.03
CA ARG A 210 -18.59 58.59 25.27
C ARG A 210 -19.65 58.74 26.36
N ALA A 211 -19.25 59.33 27.48
CA ALA A 211 -20.13 59.76 28.55
C ALA A 211 -21.13 60.82 28.04
N SER A 212 -22.39 60.72 28.47
CA SER A 212 -23.39 61.79 28.38
C SER A 212 -24.00 61.99 29.76
N SER A 213 -24.01 63.25 30.18
CA SER A 213 -24.29 63.81 31.50
C SER A 213 -25.76 63.70 31.96
N PRO A 214 -26.03 63.95 33.27
CA PRO A 214 -27.37 63.92 33.84
C PRO A 214 -28.08 65.30 33.72
N THR A 215 -29.41 65.25 33.67
CA THR A 215 -30.33 66.33 34.08
C THR A 215 -31.38 65.71 34.97
#